data_AF-A0A9D1MVX8-F1
#
_entry.id   AF-A0A9D1MVX8-F1
#
_cell.length_a   1.000
_cell.length_b   1.000
_cell.length_c   1.000
_cell.angle_alpha   90.00
_cell.angle_beta   90.00
_cell.angle_gamma   90.00
#
_symmetry.space_group_name_H-M   'P 1'
#
loop_
_entity.id
_entity.type
_entity.pdbx_description
1 polymer ?
#
loop_
_entity_poly.entity_id
_entity_poly.type
_entity_poly.pdbx_seq_one_letter_code
_entity_poly.pdbx_strand_id
1 'polypeptide(L)'
;MKTFLNHFLFSDVSVAVFSALGALGVLCFYSTRYGFVFVDNALFKNFALALFLLAVLGEVCLFTVFALRVHHSSLLPEKLACIMVLFGEVMAVVSLVYPLISLAVDQFMSLSSAWTLCKQALPVWGAVVSVAFFAFVFPAISSGALKKGVAVAAAVILVFISYASIFPVTPYRFTSDPVVFDNGSDYAVVFSTNVSGTGWLEYTYNGETVRLYDETDGRKNNSRIHTFRVPKDQLSGSTYRVGATRVIDELTYGGRTGKTIESEPITLQDTFGQNIDVLTLSDWHTKNARAKAAAETLGDYQALVLLGDCSPGLMSQDDVVRYILQFASDLSGGTMPVIYVRGNHETRGPEADNLSAYLGMDRFYFTTTLGSYNLVVLDSCEDKEDSHPEYGGMDDYETYRRNMVSWLKTLQPTQKHTVALCHAPEICREEDLSAAALAKLDALGVSLLASGHEHVLDYRTDGRFPVLVDGGQDANGMFTFVASMLHFTPDGVDIVSADQDGSVLLETTAAWK
;
A
#
# COMPACT_ATOMS: atom_id res chain seq x y z
N MET A 1 33.37 -27.58 27.54
CA MET A 1 33.05 -26.83 26.31
C MET A 1 32.81 -27.74 25.11
N LYS A 2 33.74 -28.63 24.71
CA LYS A 2 33.58 -29.53 23.54
C LYS A 2 32.39 -30.50 23.64
N THR A 3 32.16 -31.10 24.81
CA THR A 3 31.02 -32.02 25.06
C THR A 3 29.68 -31.29 25.10
N PHE A 4 29.67 -30.07 25.64
CA PHE A 4 28.48 -29.21 25.68
C PHE A 4 28.10 -28.72 24.28
N LEU A 5 29.06 -28.21 23.50
CA LEU A 5 28.82 -27.80 22.11
C LEU A 5 28.31 -28.97 21.26
N ASN A 6 28.90 -30.16 21.42
CA ASN A 6 28.44 -31.33 20.67
C ASN A 6 27.01 -31.74 21.03
N HIS A 7 26.64 -31.66 22.31
CA HIS A 7 25.28 -31.96 22.75
C HIS A 7 24.28 -30.88 22.32
N PHE A 8 24.72 -29.62 22.30
CA PHE A 8 23.89 -28.48 21.90
C PHE A 8 23.63 -28.41 20.40
N LEU A 9 24.61 -28.76 19.54
CA LEU A 9 24.54 -28.63 18.08
C LEU A 9 24.18 -29.92 17.34
N PHE A 10 24.27 -31.09 17.98
CA PHE A 10 24.07 -32.36 17.28
C PHE A 10 23.13 -33.33 17.98
N SER A 11 22.48 -32.94 19.08
CA SER A 11 21.46 -33.79 19.70
C SER A 11 20.20 -33.87 18.83
N ASP A 12 19.43 -34.94 18.99
CA ASP A 12 18.18 -35.11 18.24
C ASP A 12 17.19 -33.96 18.50
N VAL A 13 17.21 -33.42 19.72
CA VAL A 13 16.44 -32.24 20.09
C VAL A 13 16.93 -31.01 19.33
N SER A 14 18.24 -30.76 19.23
CA SER A 14 18.72 -29.58 18.50
C SER A 14 18.40 -29.68 17.02
N VAL A 15 18.63 -30.83 16.38
CA VAL A 15 18.32 -31.02 14.97
C VAL A 15 16.82 -30.80 14.71
N ALA A 16 15.94 -31.32 15.58
CA ALA A 16 14.49 -31.08 15.47
C ALA A 16 14.13 -29.59 15.59
N VAL A 17 14.71 -28.89 16.57
CA VAL A 17 14.48 -27.45 16.78
C VAL A 17 14.97 -26.65 15.57
N PHE A 18 16.18 -26.92 15.08
CA PHE A 18 16.74 -26.22 13.94
C PHE A 18 16.02 -26.53 12.63
N SER A 19 15.47 -27.73 12.41
CA SER A 19 14.56 -27.99 11.28
C SER A 19 13.30 -27.14 11.36
N ALA A 20 12.67 -27.02 12.53
CA ALA A 20 11.48 -26.17 12.67
C ALA A 20 11.80 -24.67 12.44
N LEU A 21 12.93 -24.22 12.99
CA LEU A 21 13.43 -22.85 12.83
C LEU A 21 13.87 -22.55 11.40
N GLY A 22 14.55 -23.49 10.73
CA GLY A 22 15.00 -23.37 9.35
C GLY A 22 13.83 -23.30 8.38
N ALA A 23 12.79 -24.12 8.59
CA ALA A 23 11.55 -24.03 7.83
C ALA A 23 10.87 -22.65 7.98
N LEU A 24 10.79 -22.10 9.20
CA LEU A 24 10.28 -20.75 9.40
C LEU A 24 11.19 -19.69 8.74
N GLY A 25 12.50 -19.84 8.89
CA GLY A 25 13.51 -18.93 8.34
C GLY A 25 13.44 -18.86 6.82
N VAL A 26 13.29 -19.98 6.11
CA VAL A 26 13.12 -20.01 4.66
C VAL A 26 11.86 -19.25 4.22
N LEU A 27 10.72 -19.43 4.91
CA LEU A 27 9.50 -18.66 4.64
C LEU A 27 9.73 -17.17 4.84
N CYS A 28 10.31 -16.76 5.98
CA CYS A 28 10.58 -15.36 6.30
C CYS A 28 11.59 -14.73 5.31
N PHE A 29 12.63 -15.46 4.91
CA PHE A 29 13.58 -15.04 3.88
C PHE A 29 12.84 -14.77 2.57
N TYR A 30 12.07 -15.73 2.07
CA TYR A 30 11.32 -15.55 0.84
C TYR A 30 10.31 -14.40 0.90
N SER A 31 9.78 -14.12 2.09
CA SER A 31 8.83 -13.04 2.33
C SER A 31 9.48 -11.65 2.32
N THR A 32 10.80 -11.55 2.44
CA THR A 32 11.54 -10.28 2.36
C THR A 32 12.21 -10.05 1.01
N ARG A 33 11.80 -10.82 -0.01
CA ARG A 33 12.39 -10.75 -1.37
C ARG A 33 12.19 -9.44 -2.11
N TYR A 34 11.27 -8.58 -1.66
CA TYR A 34 11.13 -7.22 -2.18
C TYR A 34 12.45 -6.43 -2.04
N GLY A 35 13.25 -6.72 -1.01
CA GLY A 35 14.50 -6.01 -0.72
C GLY A 35 15.76 -6.67 -1.29
N PHE A 36 15.63 -7.76 -2.07
CA PHE A 36 16.81 -8.46 -2.62
C PHE A 36 17.67 -7.55 -3.49
N VAL A 37 17.04 -6.64 -4.23
CA VAL A 37 17.75 -5.69 -5.10
C VAL A 37 18.74 -4.81 -4.34
N PHE A 38 18.41 -4.36 -3.12
CA PHE A 38 19.31 -3.53 -2.31
C PHE A 38 20.57 -4.30 -1.92
N VAL A 39 20.41 -5.56 -1.50
CA VAL A 39 21.53 -6.42 -1.11
C VAL A 39 22.37 -6.82 -2.31
N ASP A 40 21.73 -7.16 -3.43
CA ASP A 40 22.40 -7.53 -4.68
C ASP A 40 23.20 -6.35 -5.26
N ASN A 41 22.68 -5.12 -5.16
CA ASN A 41 23.37 -3.90 -5.58
C ASN A 41 24.59 -3.61 -4.69
N ALA A 42 24.50 -3.88 -3.38
CA ALA A 42 25.60 -3.65 -2.44
C ALA A 42 26.70 -4.72 -2.55
N LEU A 43 26.36 -5.92 -3.02
CA LEU A 43 27.28 -7.06 -3.11
C LEU A 43 27.53 -7.45 -4.57
N PHE A 44 26.76 -8.39 -5.09
CA PHE A 44 26.78 -8.78 -6.49
C PHE A 44 25.43 -9.36 -6.91
N LYS A 45 25.14 -9.28 -8.21
CA LYS A 45 23.91 -9.77 -8.81
C LYS A 45 23.60 -11.23 -8.40
N ASN A 46 22.38 -11.47 -7.93
CA ASN A 46 21.86 -12.75 -7.45
C ASN A 46 22.47 -13.25 -6.12
N PHE A 47 23.15 -12.40 -5.33
CA PHE A 47 23.65 -12.80 -4.01
C PHE A 47 22.51 -13.28 -3.10
N ALA A 48 21.44 -12.50 -2.97
CA ALA A 48 20.31 -12.82 -2.11
C ALA A 48 19.59 -14.10 -2.57
N LEU A 49 19.46 -14.29 -3.88
CA LEU A 49 18.92 -15.53 -4.45
C LEU A 49 19.82 -16.74 -4.15
N ALA A 50 21.14 -16.61 -4.32
CA ALA A 50 22.08 -17.67 -3.99
C ALA A 50 22.03 -18.03 -2.50
N LEU A 51 21.96 -17.02 -1.63
CA LEU A 51 21.83 -17.20 -0.18
C LEU A 51 20.51 -17.90 0.19
N PHE A 52 19.41 -17.51 -0.45
CA PHE A 52 18.11 -18.17 -0.29
C PHE A 52 18.17 -19.65 -0.72
N LEU A 53 18.80 -19.97 -1.86
CA LEU A 53 18.96 -21.35 -2.31
C LEU A 53 19.81 -22.18 -1.35
N LEU A 54 20.87 -21.59 -0.76
CA LEU A 54 21.65 -22.23 0.29
C LEU A 54 20.83 -22.45 1.57
N ALA A 55 19.95 -21.51 1.92
CA ALA A 55 19.02 -21.67 3.04
C ALA A 55 18.06 -22.85 2.84
N VAL A 56 17.47 -22.95 1.64
CA VAL A 56 16.61 -24.09 1.26
C VAL A 56 17.39 -25.40 1.30
N LEU A 57 18.61 -25.44 0.76
CA LEU A 57 19.45 -26.64 0.82
C LEU A 57 19.81 -27.03 2.26
N GLY A 58 20.11 -26.04 3.10
CA GLY A 58 20.37 -26.23 4.52
C GLY A 58 19.19 -26.84 5.25
N GLU A 59 17.97 -26.38 4.96
CA GLU A 59 16.74 -26.95 5.51
C GLU A 59 16.52 -28.39 5.04
N VAL A 60 16.74 -28.68 3.75
CA VAL A 60 16.69 -30.06 3.23
C VAL A 60 17.70 -30.95 3.96
N CYS A 61 18.92 -30.46 4.22
CA CYS A 61 19.93 -31.18 4.99
C CYS A 61 19.46 -31.47 6.42
N LEU A 62 18.99 -30.45 7.15
CA LEU A 62 18.50 -30.61 8.52
C LEU A 62 17.34 -31.60 8.58
N PHE A 63 16.31 -31.39 7.75
CA PHE A 63 15.13 -32.23 7.75
C PHE A 63 15.45 -33.68 7.35
N THR A 64 16.39 -33.90 6.43
CA THR A 64 16.85 -35.26 6.07
C THR A 64 17.49 -35.96 7.26
N VAL A 65 18.40 -35.29 7.97
CA VAL A 65 19.05 -35.88 9.15
C VAL A 65 18.04 -36.12 10.26
N PHE A 66 17.14 -35.16 10.50
CA PHE A 66 16.05 -35.29 11.47
C PHE A 66 15.19 -36.51 11.18
N ALA A 67 14.68 -36.64 9.95
CA ALA A 67 13.84 -37.75 9.53
C ALA A 67 14.55 -39.10 9.71
N LEU A 68 15.81 -39.21 9.28
CA LEU A 68 16.58 -40.46 9.42
C LEU A 68 16.78 -40.86 10.89
N ARG A 69 17.08 -39.91 11.78
CA ARG A 69 17.27 -40.14 13.22
C ARG A 69 15.99 -40.59 13.89
N VAL A 70 14.88 -39.94 13.57
CA VAL A 70 13.54 -40.26 14.09
C VAL A 70 13.09 -41.68 13.67
N HIS A 71 13.54 -42.18 12.52
CA HIS A 71 13.31 -43.55 12.07
C HIS A 71 14.43 -44.54 12.44
N HIS A 72 15.39 -44.13 13.28
CA HIS A 72 16.56 -44.93 13.68
C HIS A 72 17.32 -45.55 12.48
N SER A 73 17.36 -44.83 11.36
CA SER A 73 17.98 -45.28 10.11
C SER A 73 19.48 -45.01 10.10
N SER A 74 20.26 -46.00 9.68
CA SER A 74 21.73 -45.91 9.55
C SER A 74 22.20 -45.61 8.10
N LEU A 75 21.28 -45.17 7.23
CA LEU A 75 21.57 -44.91 5.81
C LEU A 75 22.61 -43.78 5.59
N LEU A 76 22.77 -42.88 6.57
CA LEU A 76 23.68 -41.74 6.48
C LEU A 76 24.89 -41.92 7.40
N PRO A 77 26.13 -41.89 6.88
CA PRO A 77 27.32 -41.96 7.73
C PRO A 77 27.40 -40.78 8.71
N GLU A 78 27.76 -41.05 9.96
CA GLU A 78 27.76 -40.04 11.05
C GLU A 78 28.56 -38.78 10.70
N LYS A 79 29.73 -38.94 10.05
CA LYS A 79 30.54 -37.79 9.62
C LYS A 79 29.80 -36.89 8.64
N LEU A 80 29.06 -37.47 7.69
CA LEU A 80 28.28 -36.73 6.71
C LEU A 80 27.06 -36.08 7.38
N ALA A 81 26.40 -36.79 8.30
CA ALA A 81 25.31 -36.25 9.11
C ALA A 81 25.76 -35.01 9.90
N CYS A 82 26.92 -35.04 10.57
CA CYS A 82 27.45 -33.87 11.28
C CYS A 82 27.71 -32.68 10.35
N ILE A 83 28.23 -32.92 9.14
CA ILE A 83 28.46 -31.84 8.16
C ILE A 83 27.12 -31.23 7.71
N MET A 84 26.14 -32.06 7.39
CA MET A 84 24.80 -31.63 6.97
C MET A 84 24.09 -30.84 8.06
N VAL A 85 24.15 -31.31 9.32
CA VAL A 85 23.57 -30.60 10.46
C VAL A 85 24.26 -29.26 10.64
N LEU A 86 25.60 -29.22 10.71
CA LEU A 86 26.32 -27.96 10.90
C LEU A 86 25.99 -26.94 9.79
N PHE A 87 26.02 -27.37 8.52
CA PHE A 87 25.67 -26.51 7.40
C PHE A 87 24.24 -25.99 7.52
N GLY A 88 23.29 -26.88 7.79
CA GLY A 88 21.89 -26.50 7.88
C GLY A 88 21.55 -25.65 9.10
N GLU A 89 22.16 -25.88 10.27
CA GLU A 89 22.00 -25.01 11.46
C GLU A 89 22.50 -23.59 11.17
N VAL A 90 23.66 -23.46 10.52
CA VAL A 90 24.20 -22.16 10.10
C VAL A 90 23.24 -21.47 9.13
N MET A 91 22.72 -22.20 8.14
CA MET A 91 21.77 -21.67 7.17
C MET A 91 20.41 -21.32 7.77
N ALA A 92 19.93 -22.05 8.77
CA ALA A 92 18.71 -21.73 9.52
C ALA A 92 18.86 -20.42 10.31
N VAL A 93 20.02 -20.20 10.93
CA VAL A 93 20.32 -18.92 11.60
C VAL A 93 20.38 -17.78 10.59
N VAL A 94 21.11 -17.97 9.48
CA VAL A 94 21.21 -16.96 8.42
C VAL A 94 19.84 -16.60 7.87
N SER A 95 18.96 -17.58 7.64
CA SER A 95 17.64 -17.34 7.06
C SER A 95 16.65 -16.67 8.02
N LEU A 96 16.85 -16.80 9.32
CA LEU A 96 16.10 -16.05 10.33
C LEU A 96 16.64 -14.63 10.53
N VAL A 97 17.96 -14.45 10.46
CA VAL A 97 18.62 -13.15 10.69
C VAL A 97 18.47 -12.23 9.48
N TYR A 98 18.55 -12.76 8.26
CA TYR A 98 18.46 -11.96 7.04
C TYR A 98 17.19 -11.07 6.97
N PRO A 99 15.97 -11.60 7.18
CA PRO A 99 14.74 -10.79 7.22
C PRO A 99 14.78 -9.68 8.27
N LEU A 100 15.34 -9.96 9.46
CA LEU A 100 15.42 -9.00 10.55
C LEU A 100 16.36 -7.84 10.19
N ILE A 101 17.50 -8.14 9.56
CA ILE A 101 18.42 -7.12 9.07
C ILE A 101 17.76 -6.31 7.95
N SER A 102 17.11 -6.99 6.99
CA SER A 102 16.43 -6.32 5.88
C SER A 102 15.38 -5.32 6.36
N LEU A 103 14.56 -5.70 7.33
CA LEU A 103 13.55 -4.82 7.94
C LEU A 103 14.15 -3.76 8.86
N ALA A 104 15.27 -4.03 9.52
CA ALA A 104 15.92 -3.01 10.35
C ALA A 104 16.56 -1.91 9.49
N VAL A 105 17.15 -2.28 8.35
CA VAL A 105 17.79 -1.34 7.40
C VAL A 105 16.76 -0.40 6.78
N ASP A 106 15.55 -0.86 6.48
CA ASP A 106 14.46 -0.02 5.96
C ASP A 106 13.60 0.62 7.06
N GLN A 107 14.05 0.59 8.32
CA GLN A 107 13.33 1.11 9.49
C GLN A 107 11.90 0.57 9.64
N PHE A 108 11.68 -0.69 9.22
CA PHE A 108 10.40 -1.37 9.21
C PHE A 108 9.33 -0.72 8.32
N MET A 109 9.72 0.14 7.38
CA MET A 109 8.78 0.72 6.42
C MET A 109 8.11 -0.40 5.61
N SER A 110 8.88 -1.36 5.10
CA SER A 110 8.39 -2.45 4.24
C SER A 110 7.82 -3.66 4.99
N LEU A 111 7.49 -3.51 6.28
CA LEU A 111 6.88 -4.59 7.06
C LEU A 111 5.53 -5.04 6.46
N SER A 112 4.74 -4.11 5.91
CA SER A 112 3.50 -4.42 5.20
C SER A 112 3.76 -5.31 3.97
N SER A 113 4.76 -4.96 3.16
CA SER A 113 5.20 -5.73 1.99
C SER A 113 5.66 -7.13 2.40
N ALA A 114 6.49 -7.24 3.45
CA ALA A 114 6.96 -8.52 3.98
C ALA A 114 5.79 -9.41 4.43
N TRP A 115 4.83 -8.83 5.14
CA TRP A 115 3.64 -9.53 5.61
C TRP A 115 2.75 -9.99 4.47
N THR A 116 2.54 -9.15 3.46
CA THR A 116 1.78 -9.50 2.25
C THR A 116 2.40 -10.68 1.52
N LEU A 117 3.72 -10.67 1.32
CA LEU A 117 4.43 -11.77 0.67
C LEU A 117 4.40 -13.06 1.51
N CYS A 118 4.49 -12.94 2.84
CA CYS A 118 4.34 -14.07 3.76
C CYS A 118 2.95 -14.71 3.64
N LYS A 119 1.88 -13.90 3.71
CA LYS A 119 0.50 -14.39 3.53
C LYS A 119 0.30 -15.12 2.20
N GLN A 120 0.90 -14.62 1.12
CA GLN A 120 0.81 -15.25 -0.20
C GLN A 120 1.55 -16.60 -0.26
N ALA A 121 2.72 -16.70 0.38
CA ALA A 121 3.52 -17.92 0.39
C ALA A 121 2.99 -18.99 1.37
N LEU A 122 2.30 -18.57 2.44
CA LEU A 122 1.92 -19.41 3.56
C LEU A 122 1.07 -20.64 3.18
N PRO A 123 0.07 -20.60 2.27
CA PRO A 123 -0.74 -21.77 1.93
C PRO A 123 0.10 -22.90 1.30
N VAL A 124 0.95 -22.56 0.33
CA VAL A 124 1.81 -23.52 -0.36
C VAL A 124 2.89 -24.02 0.61
N TRP A 125 3.53 -23.11 1.35
CA TRP A 125 4.54 -23.46 2.34
C TRP A 125 4.00 -24.38 3.43
N GLY A 126 2.83 -24.05 3.98
CA GLY A 126 2.14 -24.84 4.98
C GLY A 126 1.77 -26.23 4.47
N ALA A 127 1.37 -26.36 3.20
CA ALA A 127 1.10 -27.66 2.58
C ALA A 127 2.38 -28.51 2.48
N VAL A 128 3.50 -27.92 2.02
CA VAL A 128 4.80 -28.62 1.92
C VAL A 128 5.26 -29.12 3.28
N VAL A 129 5.25 -28.24 4.30
CA VAL A 129 5.64 -28.60 5.68
C VAL A 129 4.70 -29.66 6.26
N SER A 130 3.40 -29.57 6.00
CA SER A 130 2.42 -30.56 6.47
C SER A 130 2.65 -31.93 5.85
N VAL A 131 2.88 -32.01 4.53
CA VAL A 131 3.18 -33.27 3.84
C VAL A 131 4.46 -33.89 4.40
N ALA A 132 5.52 -33.09 4.56
CA ALA A 132 6.78 -33.56 5.15
C ALA A 132 6.58 -34.09 6.58
N PHE A 133 5.84 -33.35 7.41
CA PHE A 133 5.51 -33.78 8.77
C PHE A 133 4.75 -35.11 8.79
N PHE A 134 3.68 -35.26 8.01
CA PHE A 134 2.88 -36.49 8.00
C PHE A 134 3.59 -37.69 7.37
N ALA A 135 4.48 -37.45 6.41
CA ALA A 135 5.25 -38.51 5.78
C ALA A 135 6.37 -39.05 6.67
N PHE A 136 7.10 -38.15 7.38
CA PHE A 136 8.34 -38.54 8.05
C PHE A 136 8.26 -38.45 9.58
N VAL A 137 7.55 -37.49 10.16
CA VAL A 137 7.56 -37.25 11.62
C VAL A 137 6.41 -37.98 12.30
N PHE A 138 5.19 -37.84 11.77
CA PHE A 138 3.98 -38.42 12.33
C PHE A 138 4.04 -39.94 12.53
N PRO A 139 4.60 -40.76 11.61
CA PRO A 139 4.66 -42.20 11.79
C PRO A 139 5.50 -42.61 13.00
N ALA A 140 6.55 -41.84 13.31
CA ALA A 140 7.54 -42.14 14.34
C ALA A 140 7.17 -41.61 15.74
N ILE A 141 6.05 -40.90 15.89
CA ILE A 141 5.52 -40.52 17.20
C ILE A 141 5.21 -41.79 18.02
N SER A 142 5.96 -42.00 19.11
CA SER A 142 5.84 -43.18 19.97
C SER A 142 4.65 -43.13 20.93
N SER A 143 4.29 -41.93 21.40
CA SER A 143 3.12 -41.73 22.27
C SER A 143 1.83 -41.90 21.49
N GLY A 144 1.12 -43.01 21.75
CA GLY A 144 -0.18 -43.28 21.13
C GLY A 144 -1.23 -42.20 21.45
N ALA A 145 -1.16 -41.57 22.62
CA ALA A 145 -2.05 -40.46 22.97
C ALA A 145 -1.75 -39.21 22.13
N LEU A 146 -0.47 -38.85 21.98
CA LEU A 146 -0.05 -37.71 21.15
C LEU A 146 -0.38 -37.95 19.68
N LYS A 147 -0.11 -39.15 19.17
CA LYS A 147 -0.42 -39.53 17.77
C LYS A 147 -1.92 -39.43 17.48
N LYS A 148 -2.77 -39.91 18.39
CA LYS A 148 -4.23 -39.73 18.30
C LYS A 148 -4.63 -38.26 18.35
N GLY A 149 -4.06 -37.48 19.27
CA GLY A 149 -4.34 -36.05 19.39
C GLY A 149 -4.01 -35.28 18.11
N VAL A 150 -2.82 -35.50 17.54
CA VAL A 150 -2.39 -34.90 16.27
C VAL A 150 -3.31 -35.32 15.11
N ALA A 151 -3.67 -36.61 15.02
CA ALA A 151 -4.57 -37.09 13.98
C ALA A 151 -5.96 -36.46 14.05
N VAL A 152 -6.53 -36.34 15.26
CA VAL A 152 -7.83 -35.70 15.47
C VAL A 152 -7.76 -34.22 15.12
N ALA A 153 -6.73 -33.51 15.58
CA ALA A 153 -6.54 -32.10 15.24
C ALA A 153 -6.43 -31.89 13.73
N ALA A 154 -5.62 -32.71 13.04
CA ALA A 154 -5.48 -32.65 11.59
C ALA A 154 -6.80 -32.94 10.86
N ALA A 155 -7.58 -33.91 11.32
CA ALA A 155 -8.89 -34.21 10.75
C ALA A 155 -9.87 -33.05 10.94
N VAL A 156 -9.89 -32.41 12.12
CA VAL A 156 -10.73 -31.23 12.38
C VAL A 156 -10.32 -30.07 11.48
N ILE A 157 -9.02 -29.80 11.35
CA ILE A 157 -8.49 -28.76 10.47
C ILE A 157 -8.88 -29.06 9.02
N LEU A 158 -8.73 -30.30 8.57
CA LEU A 158 -9.10 -30.71 7.21
C LEU A 158 -10.60 -30.50 6.96
N VAL A 159 -11.46 -30.93 7.88
CA VAL A 159 -12.92 -30.71 7.80
C VAL A 159 -13.24 -29.23 7.72
N PHE A 160 -12.59 -28.40 8.54
CA PHE A 160 -12.78 -26.95 8.51
C PHE A 160 -12.31 -26.34 7.17
N ILE A 161 -11.14 -26.71 6.67
CA ILE A 161 -10.62 -26.23 5.37
C ILE A 161 -11.54 -26.67 4.24
N SER A 162 -11.98 -27.93 4.21
CA SER A 162 -12.92 -28.43 3.19
C SER A 162 -14.27 -27.72 3.26
N TYR A 163 -14.75 -27.39 4.46
CA TYR A 163 -15.94 -26.57 4.62
C TYR A 163 -15.70 -25.14 4.11
N ALA A 164 -14.61 -24.50 4.53
CA ALA A 164 -14.27 -23.13 4.17
C ALA A 164 -13.94 -22.95 2.67
N SER A 165 -13.50 -24.01 1.98
CA SER A 165 -13.29 -23.98 0.53
C SER A 165 -14.59 -23.99 -0.28
N ILE A 166 -15.72 -24.36 0.33
CA ILE A 166 -17.03 -24.46 -0.33
C ILE A 166 -17.97 -23.35 0.17
N PHE A 167 -17.86 -23.01 1.46
CA PHE A 167 -18.77 -22.09 2.12
C PHE A 167 -18.03 -20.84 2.64
N PRO A 168 -18.57 -19.66 2.37
CA PRO A 168 -18.18 -18.42 3.04
C PRO A 168 -18.10 -18.53 4.57
N VAL A 169 -16.88 -18.52 5.13
CA VAL A 169 -16.69 -18.45 6.60
C VAL A 169 -16.46 -17.03 7.12
N THR A 170 -16.08 -16.09 6.24
CA THR A 170 -15.84 -14.70 6.63
C THR A 170 -17.12 -13.87 6.46
N PRO A 171 -17.53 -13.07 7.47
CA PRO A 171 -18.62 -12.10 7.32
C PRO A 171 -18.36 -11.13 6.16
N TYR A 172 -19.42 -10.74 5.45
CA TYR A 172 -19.31 -9.73 4.39
C TYR A 172 -19.46 -8.32 4.97
N ARG A 173 -18.48 -7.45 4.73
CA ARG A 173 -18.41 -6.09 5.27
C ARG A 173 -17.62 -5.15 4.37
N PHE A 174 -17.86 -3.85 4.53
CA PHE A 174 -16.98 -2.80 4.01
C PHE A 174 -15.60 -2.89 4.68
N THR A 175 -14.55 -2.59 3.92
CA THR A 175 -13.18 -2.41 4.40
C THR A 175 -12.71 -0.97 4.31
N SER A 176 -13.39 -0.16 3.51
CA SER A 176 -13.36 1.30 3.56
C SER A 176 -14.78 1.81 3.33
N ASP A 177 -15.13 2.89 4.02
CA ASP A 177 -16.34 3.64 3.70
C ASP A 177 -16.14 4.39 2.37
N PRO A 178 -17.21 4.99 1.79
CA PRO A 178 -17.10 5.72 0.54
C PRO A 178 -16.16 6.92 0.63
N VAL A 179 -15.41 7.14 -0.44
CA VAL A 179 -14.55 8.29 -0.67
C VAL A 179 -14.97 8.93 -2.00
N VAL A 180 -14.97 10.25 -2.07
CA VAL A 180 -15.26 10.98 -3.31
C VAL A 180 -13.98 11.62 -3.82
N PHE A 181 -13.33 10.96 -4.78
CA PHE A 181 -12.17 11.53 -5.45
C PHE A 181 -12.59 12.53 -6.54
N ASP A 182 -11.95 13.69 -6.58
CA ASP A 182 -12.03 14.60 -7.71
C ASP A 182 -10.91 14.28 -8.71
N ASN A 183 -11.28 13.82 -9.90
CA ASN A 183 -10.33 13.48 -10.98
C ASN A 183 -10.24 14.56 -12.06
N GLY A 184 -10.79 15.75 -11.81
CA GLY A 184 -10.88 16.87 -12.73
C GLY A 184 -12.19 16.91 -13.51
N SER A 185 -12.52 15.85 -14.25
CA SER A 185 -13.72 15.83 -15.11
C SER A 185 -15.00 15.45 -14.37
N ASP A 186 -14.90 14.57 -13.39
CA ASP A 186 -16.02 13.98 -12.66
C ASP A 186 -15.64 13.70 -11.20
N TYR A 187 -16.61 13.24 -10.42
CA TYR A 187 -16.35 12.68 -9.11
C TYR A 187 -16.36 11.16 -9.18
N ALA A 188 -15.30 10.54 -8.68
CA ALA A 188 -15.20 9.10 -8.50
C ALA A 188 -15.57 8.72 -7.07
N VAL A 189 -16.74 8.10 -6.89
CA VAL A 189 -17.12 7.50 -5.61
C VAL A 189 -16.50 6.12 -5.52
N VAL A 190 -15.67 5.89 -4.52
CA VAL A 190 -14.91 4.64 -4.34
C VAL A 190 -15.12 4.07 -2.95
N PHE A 191 -15.37 2.77 -2.87
CA PHE A 191 -15.41 2.05 -1.59
C PHE A 191 -14.87 0.63 -1.76
N SER A 192 -14.63 -0.08 -0.65
CA SER A 192 -14.09 -1.43 -0.71
C SER A 192 -14.75 -2.42 0.24
N THR A 193 -14.62 -3.72 -0.08
CA THR A 193 -15.13 -4.84 0.72
C THR A 193 -14.05 -5.90 0.98
N ASN A 194 -14.27 -6.71 2.01
CA ASN A 194 -13.29 -7.70 2.45
C ASN A 194 -13.16 -8.94 1.53
N VAL A 195 -14.11 -9.18 0.65
CA VAL A 195 -14.14 -10.25 -0.35
C VAL A 195 -14.90 -9.75 -1.57
N SER A 196 -14.67 -10.32 -2.75
CA SER A 196 -15.28 -9.78 -3.97
C SER A 196 -16.81 -9.85 -3.96
N GLY A 197 -17.43 -8.86 -4.58
CA GLY A 197 -18.86 -8.73 -4.75
C GLY A 197 -19.21 -7.86 -5.96
N THR A 198 -20.50 -7.60 -6.15
CA THR A 198 -20.98 -6.55 -7.06
C THR A 198 -21.24 -5.28 -6.25
N GLY A 199 -20.93 -4.11 -6.83
CA GLY A 199 -21.17 -2.81 -6.20
C GLY A 199 -22.28 -2.03 -6.89
N TRP A 200 -22.92 -1.12 -6.15
CA TRP A 200 -23.82 -0.10 -6.68
C TRP A 200 -23.70 1.22 -5.90
N LEU A 201 -24.02 2.32 -6.58
CA LEU A 201 -24.13 3.67 -6.05
C LEU A 201 -25.54 4.18 -6.33
N GLU A 202 -26.17 4.80 -5.34
CA GLU A 202 -27.36 5.62 -5.53
C GLU A 202 -27.14 7.04 -5.08
N TYR A 203 -27.66 7.99 -5.84
CA TYR A 203 -27.68 9.41 -5.48
C TYR A 203 -28.96 10.07 -5.99
N THR A 204 -29.24 11.28 -5.48
CA THR A 204 -30.40 12.06 -5.91
C THR A 204 -29.98 13.10 -6.94
N TYR A 205 -30.64 13.12 -8.10
CA TYR A 205 -30.40 14.13 -9.13
C TYR A 205 -31.73 14.60 -9.70
N ASN A 206 -31.94 15.93 -9.73
CA ASN A 206 -33.20 16.56 -10.18
C ASN A 206 -34.47 15.99 -9.52
N GLY A 207 -34.37 15.57 -8.25
CA GLY A 207 -35.48 14.99 -7.49
C GLY A 207 -35.75 13.50 -7.77
N GLU A 208 -34.96 12.86 -8.64
CA GLU A 208 -35.05 11.43 -8.95
C GLU A 208 -33.88 10.66 -8.32
N THR A 209 -34.12 9.40 -7.97
CA THR A 209 -33.05 8.48 -7.53
C THR A 209 -32.39 7.85 -8.74
N VAL A 210 -31.10 8.11 -8.92
CA VAL A 210 -30.27 7.46 -9.94
C VAL A 210 -29.52 6.31 -9.28
N ARG A 211 -29.52 5.13 -9.91
CA ARG A 211 -28.75 3.96 -9.47
C ARG A 211 -27.76 3.52 -10.54
N LEU A 212 -26.48 3.49 -10.18
CA LEU A 212 -25.39 2.96 -11.00
C LEU A 212 -24.89 1.64 -10.43
N TYR A 213 -24.40 0.76 -11.29
CA TYR A 213 -23.71 -0.47 -10.90
C TYR A 213 -22.24 -0.36 -11.32
N ASP A 214 -21.35 -0.93 -10.50
CA ASP A 214 -19.95 -1.11 -10.91
C ASP A 214 -19.95 -2.21 -11.96
N GLU A 215 -19.72 -1.82 -13.21
CA GLU A 215 -19.88 -2.66 -14.38
C GLU A 215 -18.90 -2.31 -15.50
N THR A 216 -18.68 -3.25 -16.40
CA THR A 216 -17.92 -3.05 -17.63
C THR A 216 -18.65 -3.76 -18.76
N ASP A 217 -18.96 -3.02 -19.82
CA ASP A 217 -19.68 -3.50 -21.01
C ASP A 217 -21.02 -4.23 -20.71
N GLY A 218 -21.76 -3.73 -19.71
CA GLY A 218 -23.05 -4.25 -19.24
C GLY A 218 -22.95 -5.38 -18.21
N ARG A 219 -21.74 -5.81 -17.83
CA ARG A 219 -21.52 -6.87 -16.83
C ARG A 219 -21.06 -6.26 -15.51
N LYS A 220 -21.80 -6.52 -14.42
CA LYS A 220 -21.38 -6.09 -13.08
C LYS A 220 -20.04 -6.71 -12.72
N ASN A 221 -19.12 -5.87 -12.25
CA ASN A 221 -17.80 -6.30 -11.84
C ASN A 221 -17.87 -7.09 -10.53
N ASN A 222 -17.13 -8.20 -10.47
CA ASN A 222 -16.90 -8.98 -9.27
C ASN A 222 -15.58 -8.54 -8.63
N SER A 223 -15.65 -7.46 -7.86
CA SER A 223 -14.47 -6.75 -7.35
C SER A 223 -14.53 -6.58 -5.83
N ARG A 224 -13.38 -6.27 -5.24
CA ARG A 224 -13.29 -5.79 -3.86
C ARG A 224 -13.30 -4.27 -3.76
N ILE A 225 -12.82 -3.58 -4.80
CA ILE A 225 -12.80 -2.12 -4.89
C ILE A 225 -13.81 -1.74 -5.97
N HIS A 226 -14.80 -0.94 -5.59
CA HIS A 226 -15.88 -0.52 -6.47
C HIS A 226 -15.78 0.98 -6.73
N THR A 227 -15.84 1.36 -8.00
CA THR A 227 -15.55 2.73 -8.45
C THR A 227 -16.65 3.21 -9.38
N PHE A 228 -17.19 4.39 -9.11
CA PHE A 228 -18.30 4.98 -9.86
C PHE A 228 -17.94 6.40 -10.26
N ARG A 229 -17.81 6.64 -11.56
CA ARG A 229 -17.59 7.99 -12.11
C ARG A 229 -18.93 8.67 -12.35
N VAL A 230 -19.15 9.79 -11.68
CA VAL A 230 -20.40 10.57 -11.74
C VAL A 230 -20.07 12.01 -12.15
N PRO A 231 -20.73 12.57 -13.19
CA PRO A 231 -20.55 13.96 -13.56
C PRO A 231 -20.73 14.89 -12.35
N LYS A 232 -19.86 15.89 -12.20
CA LYS A 232 -19.86 16.75 -10.99
C LYS A 232 -21.20 17.41 -10.76
N ASP A 233 -21.85 17.91 -11.81
CA ASP A 233 -23.16 18.56 -11.75
C ASP A 233 -24.28 17.65 -11.21
N GLN A 234 -24.07 16.32 -11.23
CA GLN A 234 -25.04 15.36 -10.72
C GLN A 234 -24.84 14.99 -9.24
N LEU A 235 -23.59 14.96 -8.77
CA LEU A 235 -23.26 14.55 -7.41
C LEU A 235 -23.04 15.73 -6.46
N SER A 236 -22.66 16.91 -6.97
CA SER A 236 -22.40 18.10 -6.15
C SER A 236 -23.61 18.44 -5.28
N GLY A 237 -23.40 18.61 -3.97
CA GLY A 237 -24.45 18.85 -2.98
C GLY A 237 -25.48 17.72 -2.81
N SER A 238 -25.31 16.57 -3.48
CA SER A 238 -26.26 15.46 -3.46
C SER A 238 -26.05 14.55 -2.25
N THR A 239 -27.14 13.88 -1.86
CA THR A 239 -27.08 12.75 -0.92
C THR A 239 -26.98 11.45 -1.70
N TYR A 240 -25.96 10.66 -1.38
CA TYR A 240 -25.67 9.38 -2.00
C TYR A 240 -25.53 8.26 -0.96
N ARG A 241 -25.60 7.01 -1.41
CA ARG A 241 -25.28 5.82 -0.62
C ARG A 241 -24.71 4.75 -1.52
N VAL A 242 -23.89 3.87 -0.95
CA VAL A 242 -23.34 2.74 -1.68
C VAL A 242 -23.87 1.43 -1.11
N GLY A 243 -23.85 0.39 -1.93
CA GLY A 243 -24.08 -0.96 -1.45
C GLY A 243 -23.32 -1.98 -2.26
N ALA A 244 -23.11 -3.15 -1.65
CA ALA A 244 -22.45 -4.25 -2.30
C ALA A 244 -23.15 -5.57 -1.98
N THR A 245 -23.13 -6.48 -2.93
CA THR A 245 -23.67 -7.84 -2.77
C THR A 245 -22.56 -8.84 -3.01
N ARG A 246 -22.26 -9.66 -2.00
CA ARG A 246 -21.22 -10.68 -2.09
C ARG A 246 -21.47 -11.61 -3.28
N VAL A 247 -20.44 -11.92 -4.03
CA VAL A 247 -20.46 -13.01 -5.01
C VAL A 247 -19.84 -14.24 -4.34
N ILE A 248 -20.59 -15.34 -4.31
CA ILE A 248 -20.11 -16.64 -3.80
C ILE A 248 -19.56 -17.46 -4.96
N ASP A 249 -20.35 -17.60 -6.03
CA ASP A 249 -19.91 -18.25 -7.26
C ASP A 249 -20.31 -17.43 -8.48
N GLU A 250 -19.41 -17.45 -9.47
CA GLU A 250 -19.63 -16.93 -10.82
C GLU A 250 -19.38 -18.08 -11.80
N LEU A 251 -20.45 -18.59 -12.41
CA LEU A 251 -20.42 -19.81 -13.23
C LEU A 251 -20.90 -19.51 -14.65
N THR A 252 -20.65 -20.43 -15.59
CA THR A 252 -21.08 -20.30 -16.99
C THR A 252 -22.59 -20.11 -17.15
N TYR A 253 -23.39 -20.74 -16.27
CA TYR A 253 -24.83 -20.60 -16.22
C TYR A 253 -25.27 -20.23 -14.80
N GLY A 254 -25.61 -18.96 -14.59
CA GLY A 254 -26.02 -18.42 -13.30
C GLY A 254 -24.85 -18.15 -12.35
N GLY A 255 -25.13 -18.14 -11.06
CA GLY A 255 -24.17 -17.84 -9.99
C GLY A 255 -24.86 -17.85 -8.64
N ARG A 256 -24.09 -17.70 -7.57
CA ARG A 256 -24.62 -17.59 -6.21
C ARG A 256 -24.18 -16.26 -5.62
N THR A 257 -25.13 -15.47 -5.16
CA THR A 257 -24.87 -14.26 -4.37
C THR A 257 -25.10 -14.53 -2.89
N GLY A 258 -24.41 -13.76 -2.05
CA GLY A 258 -24.54 -13.81 -0.61
C GLY A 258 -25.24 -12.57 -0.05
N LYS A 259 -24.81 -12.17 1.15
CA LYS A 259 -25.31 -10.98 1.85
C LYS A 259 -25.10 -9.71 1.03
N THR A 260 -26.10 -8.83 1.04
CA THR A 260 -25.98 -7.42 0.64
C THR A 260 -25.72 -6.54 1.87
N ILE A 261 -24.84 -5.56 1.72
CA ILE A 261 -24.54 -4.52 2.71
C ILE A 261 -24.72 -3.15 2.05
N GLU A 262 -25.10 -2.15 2.84
CA GLU A 262 -25.38 -0.79 2.38
C GLU A 262 -24.81 0.20 3.39
N SER A 263 -24.33 1.36 2.92
CA SER A 263 -23.92 2.46 3.78
C SER A 263 -25.14 3.25 4.25
N GLU A 264 -24.97 4.04 5.31
CA GLU A 264 -25.88 5.14 5.58
C GLU A 264 -25.81 6.18 4.44
N PRO A 265 -26.85 7.00 4.24
CA PRO A 265 -26.81 8.12 3.30
C PRO A 265 -25.78 9.18 3.72
N ILE A 266 -24.99 9.67 2.76
CA ILE A 266 -23.93 10.66 2.93
C ILE A 266 -24.22 11.83 2.00
N THR A 267 -24.11 13.06 2.49
CA THR A 267 -24.25 14.28 1.66
C THR A 267 -22.87 14.81 1.32
N LEU A 268 -22.59 14.98 0.03
CA LEU A 268 -21.36 15.63 -0.44
C LEU A 268 -21.45 17.15 -0.20
N GLN A 269 -20.50 17.69 0.55
CA GLN A 269 -20.34 19.09 0.88
C GLN A 269 -19.19 19.67 0.06
N ASP A 270 -19.48 20.01 -1.18
CA ASP A 270 -18.52 20.58 -2.14
C ASP A 270 -18.94 21.98 -2.63
N THR A 271 -19.94 22.57 -1.96
CA THR A 271 -20.30 23.97 -2.15
C THR A 271 -19.44 24.83 -1.24
N PHE A 272 -18.51 25.55 -1.86
CA PHE A 272 -17.52 26.35 -1.15
C PHE A 272 -17.90 27.83 -1.09
N GLY A 273 -17.53 28.49 0.00
CA GLY A 273 -17.51 29.94 0.10
C GLY A 273 -16.26 30.53 -0.57
N GLN A 274 -15.96 31.79 -0.26
CA GLN A 274 -14.71 32.42 -0.67
C GLN A 274 -13.51 31.91 0.14
N ASN A 275 -13.75 31.48 1.38
CA ASN A 275 -12.73 30.85 2.21
C ASN A 275 -12.92 29.34 2.16
N ILE A 276 -11.83 28.61 1.93
CA ILE A 276 -11.83 27.15 1.86
C ILE A 276 -10.66 26.62 2.67
N ASP A 277 -10.95 25.78 3.65
CA ASP A 277 -9.95 25.08 4.45
C ASP A 277 -9.62 23.74 3.80
N VAL A 278 -8.36 23.56 3.39
CA VAL A 278 -7.89 22.38 2.66
C VAL A 278 -6.79 21.70 3.45
N LEU A 279 -7.05 20.50 3.96
CA LEU A 279 -6.05 19.68 4.64
C LEU A 279 -5.13 19.02 3.61
N THR A 280 -3.82 19.08 3.84
CA THR A 280 -2.80 18.39 3.04
C THR A 280 -2.01 17.40 3.91
N LEU A 281 -1.81 16.21 3.35
CA LEU A 281 -1.06 15.13 3.98
C LEU A 281 -0.20 14.42 2.95
N SER A 282 1.09 14.23 3.26
CA SER A 282 2.08 13.54 2.43
C SER A 282 2.83 12.47 3.23
N ASP A 283 3.49 11.53 2.54
CA ASP A 283 4.54 10.67 3.10
C ASP A 283 4.14 9.92 4.39
N TRP A 284 2.93 9.38 4.45
CA TRP A 284 2.48 8.70 5.67
C TRP A 284 3.02 7.28 5.81
N HIS A 285 3.57 6.65 4.77
CA HIS A 285 4.36 5.41 4.86
C HIS A 285 3.82 4.38 5.88
N THR A 286 2.52 4.08 5.80
CA THR A 286 1.74 3.18 6.70
C THR A 286 1.43 3.70 8.11
N LYS A 287 1.82 4.91 8.47
CA LYS A 287 1.61 5.56 9.79
C LYS A 287 0.29 6.33 9.86
N ASN A 288 -0.79 5.77 9.31
CA ASN A 288 -2.12 6.39 9.24
C ASN A 288 -2.59 6.98 10.58
N ALA A 289 -2.31 6.31 11.70
CA ALA A 289 -2.71 6.78 13.02
C ALA A 289 -1.99 8.09 13.43
N ARG A 290 -0.71 8.25 13.08
CA ARG A 290 0.03 9.50 13.35
C ARG A 290 -0.41 10.61 12.41
N ALA A 291 -0.59 10.28 11.13
CA ALA A 291 -1.09 11.22 10.14
C ALA A 291 -2.48 11.75 10.50
N LYS A 292 -3.39 10.86 10.95
CA LYS A 292 -4.70 11.24 11.47
C LYS A 292 -4.61 12.11 12.73
N ALA A 293 -3.72 11.76 13.67
CA ALA A 293 -3.53 12.57 14.87
C ALA A 293 -3.07 14.01 14.53
N ALA A 294 -2.14 14.18 13.59
CA ALA A 294 -1.72 15.51 13.11
C ALA A 294 -2.87 16.27 12.43
N ALA A 295 -3.64 15.61 11.55
CA ALA A 295 -4.82 16.20 10.94
C ALA A 295 -5.84 16.71 11.97
N GLU A 296 -6.09 15.94 13.04
CA GLU A 296 -7.01 16.32 14.12
C GLU A 296 -6.55 17.60 14.87
N THR A 297 -5.25 17.91 14.90
CA THR A 297 -4.73 19.13 15.55
C THR A 297 -5.00 20.40 14.75
N LEU A 298 -5.21 20.28 13.44
CA LEU A 298 -5.41 21.40 12.52
C LEU A 298 -6.87 21.85 12.42
N GLY A 299 -7.80 21.12 13.04
CA GLY A 299 -9.22 21.46 13.11
C GLY A 299 -10.04 20.96 11.91
N ASP A 300 -11.19 21.59 11.69
CA ASP A 300 -12.12 21.21 10.62
C ASP A 300 -11.61 21.69 9.26
N TYR A 301 -11.87 20.89 8.21
CA TYR A 301 -11.53 21.19 6.82
C TYR A 301 -12.66 20.80 5.88
N GLN A 302 -12.63 21.35 4.67
CA GLN A 302 -13.70 21.23 3.68
C GLN A 302 -13.28 20.45 2.43
N ALA A 303 -11.98 20.24 2.24
CA ALA A 303 -11.41 19.39 1.20
C ALA A 303 -10.12 18.76 1.69
N LEU A 304 -9.75 17.64 1.06
CA LEU A 304 -8.55 16.88 1.39
C LEU A 304 -7.64 16.76 0.18
N VAL A 305 -6.34 17.01 0.35
CA VAL A 305 -5.31 16.65 -0.62
C VAL A 305 -4.42 15.57 -0.01
N LEU A 306 -4.41 14.41 -0.66
CA LEU A 306 -3.47 13.34 -0.35
C LEU A 306 -2.28 13.45 -1.30
N LEU A 307 -1.19 14.01 -0.80
CA LEU A 307 0.06 14.32 -1.50
C LEU A 307 1.01 13.10 -1.60
N GLY A 308 0.49 11.90 -1.87
CA GLY A 308 1.29 10.71 -2.22
C GLY A 308 2.11 10.08 -1.10
N ASP A 309 2.75 8.95 -1.42
CA ASP A 309 3.63 8.15 -0.57
C ASP A 309 2.93 7.57 0.68
N CYS A 310 1.90 6.80 0.39
CA CYS A 310 1.03 6.18 1.38
C CYS A 310 1.65 4.98 2.11
N SER A 311 2.55 4.28 1.41
CA SER A 311 3.13 3.01 1.82
C SER A 311 4.41 2.78 1.02
N PRO A 312 5.28 1.83 1.41
CA PRO A 312 6.49 1.51 0.66
C PRO A 312 6.27 1.08 -0.80
N GLY A 313 5.07 0.63 -1.12
CA GLY A 313 4.67 0.12 -2.43
C GLY A 313 3.37 -0.68 -2.35
N LEU A 314 2.67 -0.77 -3.47
CA LEU A 314 1.35 -1.38 -3.58
C LEU A 314 1.48 -2.88 -3.93
N MET A 315 1.83 -3.68 -2.92
CA MET A 315 2.08 -5.13 -3.06
C MET A 315 0.81 -5.98 -3.20
N SER A 316 -0.34 -5.41 -2.83
CA SER A 316 -1.65 -6.04 -2.88
C SER A 316 -2.75 -4.99 -2.80
N GLN A 317 -3.97 -5.35 -3.24
CA GLN A 317 -5.14 -4.48 -3.06
C GLN A 317 -5.37 -4.06 -1.59
N ASP A 318 -4.92 -4.87 -0.61
CA ASP A 318 -5.03 -4.48 0.81
C ASP A 318 -4.20 -3.23 1.13
N ASP A 319 -3.10 -3.00 0.42
CA ASP A 319 -2.26 -1.81 0.59
C ASP A 319 -3.01 -0.57 0.07
N VAL A 320 -3.62 -0.65 -1.12
CA VAL A 320 -4.50 0.40 -1.66
C VAL A 320 -5.68 0.69 -0.73
N VAL A 321 -6.36 -0.37 -0.27
CA VAL A 321 -7.52 -0.25 0.61
C VAL A 321 -7.16 0.40 1.94
N ARG A 322 -6.07 -0.02 2.59
CA ARG A 322 -5.73 0.49 3.93
C ARG A 322 -5.11 1.87 3.90
N TYR A 323 -4.17 2.08 2.97
CA TYR A 323 -3.31 3.24 3.00
C TYR A 323 -3.85 4.39 2.16
N ILE A 324 -4.78 4.14 1.23
CA ILE A 324 -5.43 5.19 0.43
C ILE A 324 -6.92 5.25 0.77
N LEU A 325 -7.70 4.20 0.50
CA LEU A 325 -9.17 4.29 0.56
C LEU A 325 -9.70 4.46 1.99
N GLN A 326 -9.30 3.58 2.91
CA GLN A 326 -9.71 3.64 4.30
C GLN A 326 -9.18 4.91 4.97
N PHE A 327 -7.94 5.28 4.66
CA PHE A 327 -7.35 6.51 5.20
C PHE A 327 -8.10 7.76 4.72
N ALA A 328 -8.39 7.85 3.43
CA ALA A 328 -9.19 8.92 2.86
C ALA A 328 -10.62 8.93 3.43
N SER A 329 -11.25 7.76 3.63
CA SER A 329 -12.59 7.69 4.22
C SER A 329 -12.60 8.10 5.70
N ASP A 330 -11.56 7.73 6.45
CA ASP A 330 -11.41 8.08 7.86
C ASP A 330 -11.25 9.59 8.08
N LEU A 331 -10.69 10.31 7.08
CA LEU A 331 -10.48 11.76 7.09
C LEU A 331 -11.65 12.53 6.48
N SER A 332 -12.25 12.04 5.40
CA SER A 332 -13.29 12.77 4.66
C SER A 332 -14.72 12.41 5.09
N GLY A 333 -14.91 11.23 5.67
CA GLY A 333 -16.22 10.63 5.92
C GLY A 333 -17.07 10.43 4.65
N GLY A 334 -16.46 10.51 3.46
CA GLY A 334 -17.18 10.58 2.19
C GLY A 334 -17.98 11.89 1.97
N THR A 335 -17.84 12.86 2.87
CA THR A 335 -18.63 14.11 2.86
C THR A 335 -17.99 15.25 2.09
N MET A 336 -16.76 15.09 1.60
CA MET A 336 -16.00 16.15 0.95
C MET A 336 -15.14 15.59 -0.19
N PRO A 337 -14.75 16.42 -1.17
CA PRO A 337 -13.88 15.97 -2.25
C PRO A 337 -12.45 15.71 -1.76
N VAL A 338 -11.86 14.65 -2.30
CA VAL A 338 -10.46 14.27 -2.09
C VAL A 338 -9.70 14.43 -3.40
N ILE A 339 -8.67 15.25 -3.40
CA ILE A 339 -7.70 15.36 -4.50
C ILE A 339 -6.53 14.45 -4.16
N TYR A 340 -6.23 13.55 -5.08
CA TYR A 340 -5.14 12.60 -4.89
C TYR A 340 -4.00 12.93 -5.83
N VAL A 341 -2.79 12.98 -5.27
CA VAL A 341 -1.54 13.19 -5.99
C VAL A 341 -0.69 11.93 -5.78
N ARG A 342 -0.25 11.32 -6.88
CA ARG A 342 0.52 10.08 -6.82
C ARG A 342 1.96 10.37 -6.39
N GLY A 343 2.47 9.64 -5.40
CA GLY A 343 3.87 9.65 -5.02
C GLY A 343 4.68 8.58 -5.74
N ASN A 344 6.00 8.62 -5.58
CA ASN A 344 6.90 7.65 -6.21
C ASN A 344 6.66 6.25 -5.65
N HIS A 345 6.29 6.08 -4.38
CA HIS A 345 6.06 4.75 -3.85
C HIS A 345 4.79 4.06 -4.41
N GLU A 346 3.81 4.82 -4.89
CA GLU A 346 2.64 4.25 -5.56
C GLU A 346 2.92 3.75 -6.99
N THR A 347 4.10 4.05 -7.52
CA THR A 347 4.58 3.48 -8.78
C THR A 347 5.12 2.06 -8.65
N ARG A 348 5.25 1.56 -7.41
CA ARG A 348 5.95 0.32 -7.08
C ARG A 348 4.97 -0.78 -6.71
N GLY A 349 5.26 -1.99 -7.17
CA GLY A 349 4.49 -3.20 -6.84
C GLY A 349 3.38 -3.53 -7.86
N PRO A 350 2.83 -4.76 -7.78
CA PRO A 350 1.89 -5.29 -8.76
C PRO A 350 0.57 -4.53 -8.91
N GLU A 351 0.18 -3.69 -7.94
CA GLU A 351 -1.07 -2.92 -8.03
C GLU A 351 -0.88 -1.50 -8.56
N ALA A 352 0.35 -1.07 -8.86
CA ALA A 352 0.63 0.27 -9.41
C ALA A 352 -0.14 0.53 -10.72
N ASP A 353 -0.18 -0.46 -11.62
CA ASP A 353 -0.88 -0.39 -12.90
C ASP A 353 -2.41 -0.27 -12.76
N ASN A 354 -2.96 -0.80 -11.66
CA ASN A 354 -4.40 -0.80 -11.41
C ASN A 354 -4.87 0.45 -10.65
N LEU A 355 -3.94 1.24 -10.09
CA LEU A 355 -4.27 2.31 -9.16
C LEU A 355 -5.21 3.35 -9.77
N SER A 356 -4.99 3.74 -11.02
CA SER A 356 -5.84 4.73 -11.70
C SER A 356 -7.28 4.23 -11.81
N ALA A 357 -7.47 2.97 -12.18
CA ALA A 357 -8.80 2.33 -12.24
C ALA A 357 -9.45 2.26 -10.84
N TYR A 358 -8.68 1.91 -9.81
CA TYR A 358 -9.19 1.88 -8.43
C TYR A 358 -9.67 3.24 -7.94
N LEU A 359 -8.96 4.31 -8.26
CA LEU A 359 -9.32 5.68 -7.84
C LEU A 359 -10.26 6.40 -8.82
N GLY A 360 -10.63 5.74 -9.93
CA GLY A 360 -11.50 6.31 -10.95
C GLY A 360 -10.86 7.45 -11.74
N MET A 361 -9.56 7.36 -11.99
CA MET A 361 -8.76 8.36 -12.70
C MET A 361 -8.43 7.90 -14.12
N ASP A 362 -8.47 8.81 -15.08
CA ASP A 362 -7.93 8.56 -16.43
C ASP A 362 -6.40 8.63 -16.45
N ARG A 363 -5.83 9.46 -15.57
CA ARG A 363 -4.40 9.73 -15.38
C ARG A 363 -4.21 10.50 -14.06
N PHE A 364 -2.96 10.61 -13.59
CA PHE A 364 -2.65 11.28 -12.32
C PHE A 364 -2.26 12.76 -12.44
N TYR A 365 -2.28 13.33 -13.65
CA TYR A 365 -2.13 14.77 -13.87
C TYR A 365 -3.37 15.35 -14.54
N PHE A 366 -3.96 16.38 -13.94
CA PHE A 366 -5.22 16.97 -14.38
C PHE A 366 -5.39 18.38 -13.79
N THR A 367 -6.47 19.06 -14.18
CA THR A 367 -6.88 20.32 -13.55
C THR A 367 -8.25 20.16 -12.92
N THR A 368 -8.46 20.77 -11.76
CA THR A 368 -9.79 20.86 -11.13
C THR A 368 -9.97 22.23 -10.46
N THR A 369 -11.12 22.46 -9.85
CA THR A 369 -11.39 23.67 -9.08
C THR A 369 -12.04 23.34 -7.75
N LEU A 370 -11.56 23.98 -6.68
CA LEU A 370 -12.26 24.07 -5.40
C LEU A 370 -12.87 25.47 -5.32
N GLY A 371 -14.19 25.57 -5.53
CA GLY A 371 -14.89 26.85 -5.59
C GLY A 371 -14.30 27.82 -6.61
N SER A 372 -13.82 28.98 -6.13
CA SER A 372 -13.18 30.02 -6.96
C SER A 372 -11.70 29.77 -7.25
N TYR A 373 -11.08 28.72 -6.71
CA TYR A 373 -9.65 28.44 -6.87
C TYR A 373 -9.43 27.34 -7.90
N ASN A 374 -8.38 27.49 -8.70
CA ASN A 374 -7.95 26.53 -9.71
C ASN A 374 -6.79 25.69 -9.18
N LEU A 375 -6.83 24.40 -9.44
CA LEU A 375 -5.79 23.45 -9.05
C LEU A 375 -5.19 22.80 -10.29
N VAL A 376 -3.86 22.78 -10.36
CA VAL A 376 -3.10 22.03 -11.36
C VAL A 376 -2.40 20.87 -10.66
N VAL A 377 -2.89 19.66 -10.87
CA VAL A 377 -2.34 18.43 -10.30
C VAL A 377 -1.34 17.83 -11.29
N LEU A 378 -0.13 17.57 -10.80
CA LEU A 378 0.99 16.99 -11.54
C LEU A 378 1.41 15.69 -10.90
N ASP A 379 2.01 14.83 -11.71
CA ASP A 379 2.50 13.51 -11.31
C ASP A 379 4.00 13.43 -11.59
N SER A 380 4.80 13.49 -10.53
CA SER A 380 6.26 13.37 -10.61
C SER A 380 6.72 11.95 -10.95
N CYS A 381 5.82 10.98 -10.77
CA CYS A 381 6.11 9.56 -10.89
C CYS A 381 7.26 9.16 -9.97
N GLU A 382 8.13 8.27 -10.47
CA GLU A 382 9.28 7.74 -9.76
C GLU A 382 10.47 8.71 -9.71
N ASP A 383 11.19 8.74 -8.58
CA ASP A 383 12.31 9.66 -8.29
C ASP A 383 13.65 9.22 -8.92
N LYS A 384 13.73 7.97 -9.39
CA LYS A 384 14.94 7.38 -9.99
C LYS A 384 14.81 7.20 -11.51
N GLU A 385 15.91 6.78 -12.14
CA GLU A 385 15.93 6.45 -13.58
C GLU A 385 15.13 5.19 -13.86
N ASP A 386 14.48 5.14 -15.02
CA ASP A 386 13.81 3.93 -15.53
C ASP A 386 14.78 2.73 -15.63
N SER A 387 16.09 3.00 -15.79
CA SER A 387 17.14 1.98 -15.83
C SER A 387 17.60 1.47 -14.45
N HIS A 388 17.10 2.09 -13.37
CA HIS A 388 17.53 1.76 -12.01
C HIS A 388 17.13 0.31 -11.65
N PRO A 389 18.02 -0.47 -11.01
CA PRO A 389 17.76 -1.89 -10.78
C PRO A 389 16.50 -2.20 -9.95
N GLU A 390 16.06 -1.27 -9.10
CA GLU A 390 14.88 -1.42 -8.23
C GLU A 390 13.59 -1.72 -9.01
N TYR A 391 13.48 -1.28 -10.25
CA TYR A 391 12.26 -1.43 -11.05
C TYR A 391 12.28 -2.64 -11.97
N GLY A 392 13.40 -3.36 -12.06
CA GLY A 392 13.50 -4.56 -12.89
C GLY A 392 13.23 -4.34 -14.38
N GLY A 393 13.32 -3.09 -14.86
CA GLY A 393 13.04 -2.71 -16.26
C GLY A 393 11.56 -2.62 -16.60
N MET A 394 10.69 -2.33 -15.63
CA MET A 394 9.24 -2.19 -15.81
C MET A 394 8.78 -0.74 -16.06
N ASP A 395 9.70 0.23 -16.02
CA ASP A 395 9.36 1.65 -16.00
C ASP A 395 9.60 2.33 -17.37
N ASP A 396 8.78 3.34 -17.66
CA ASP A 396 8.89 4.28 -18.79
C ASP A 396 8.42 5.68 -18.33
N TYR A 397 8.87 6.09 -17.14
CA TYR A 397 8.41 7.34 -16.51
C TYR A 397 9.01 8.58 -17.16
N GLU A 398 10.17 8.47 -17.82
CA GLU A 398 10.68 9.58 -18.63
C GLU A 398 9.67 9.97 -19.73
N THR A 399 9.17 8.99 -20.49
CA THR A 399 8.16 9.22 -21.54
C THR A 399 6.86 9.75 -20.94
N TYR A 400 6.43 9.22 -19.79
CA TYR A 400 5.25 9.71 -19.09
C TYR A 400 5.39 11.19 -18.69
N ARG A 401 6.51 11.58 -18.07
CA ARG A 401 6.80 12.98 -17.71
C ARG A 401 6.86 13.88 -18.93
N ARG A 402 7.44 13.44 -20.06
CA ARG A 402 7.39 14.18 -21.34
C ARG A 402 5.96 14.44 -21.81
N ASN A 403 5.07 13.45 -21.68
CA ASN A 403 3.65 13.59 -22.02
C ASN A 403 2.93 14.55 -21.08
N MET A 404 3.19 14.47 -19.77
CA MET A 404 2.65 15.40 -18.77
C MET A 404 3.09 16.84 -19.08
N VAL A 405 4.38 17.09 -19.30
CA VAL A 405 4.88 18.44 -19.63
C VAL A 405 4.29 18.95 -20.94
N SER A 406 4.09 18.07 -21.93
CA SER A 406 3.44 18.43 -23.19
C SER A 406 1.97 18.82 -22.98
N TRP A 407 1.23 18.07 -22.16
CA TRP A 407 -0.13 18.43 -21.74
C TRP A 407 -0.16 19.76 -20.98
N LEU A 408 0.74 19.94 -20.00
CA LEU A 408 0.81 21.15 -19.19
C LEU A 408 1.01 22.39 -20.07
N LYS A 409 1.82 22.29 -21.14
CA LYS A 409 2.03 23.37 -22.13
C LYS A 409 0.74 23.79 -22.86
N THR A 410 -0.25 22.91 -22.99
CA THR A 410 -1.53 23.21 -23.65
C THR A 410 -2.47 24.06 -22.78
N LEU A 411 -2.31 24.03 -21.46
CA LEU A 411 -3.16 24.76 -20.52
C LEU A 411 -3.04 26.27 -20.75
N GLN A 412 -4.14 26.99 -20.51
CA GLN A 412 -4.20 28.45 -20.61
C GLN A 412 -4.40 29.06 -19.23
N PRO A 413 -3.89 30.28 -18.98
CA PRO A 413 -4.17 31.00 -17.74
C PRO A 413 -5.67 31.16 -17.55
N THR A 414 -6.12 31.09 -16.30
CA THR A 414 -7.52 31.33 -15.93
C THR A 414 -7.63 32.64 -15.15
N GLN A 415 -8.85 33.15 -14.97
CA GLN A 415 -9.09 34.28 -14.08
C GLN A 415 -9.08 33.88 -12.58
N LYS A 416 -9.00 32.57 -12.28
CA LYS A 416 -8.98 32.05 -10.93
C LYS A 416 -7.55 32.02 -10.40
N HIS A 417 -7.40 32.30 -9.11
CA HIS A 417 -6.17 32.04 -8.38
C HIS A 417 -5.79 30.56 -8.47
N THR A 418 -4.52 30.28 -8.75
CA THR A 418 -4.06 28.93 -9.11
C THR A 418 -3.01 28.40 -8.12
N VAL A 419 -3.24 27.20 -7.61
CA VAL A 419 -2.29 26.40 -6.82
C VAL A 419 -1.89 25.17 -7.64
N ALA A 420 -0.60 24.82 -7.62
CA ALA A 420 -0.10 23.57 -8.19
C ALA A 420 0.10 22.53 -7.08
N LEU A 421 -0.15 21.27 -7.40
CA LEU A 421 0.04 20.13 -6.50
C LEU A 421 0.92 19.11 -7.23
N CYS A 422 2.04 18.70 -6.62
CA CYS A 422 2.91 17.66 -7.14
C CYS A 422 3.63 17.00 -5.99
N HIS A 423 3.75 15.68 -5.97
CA HIS A 423 4.39 14.99 -4.86
C HIS A 423 5.85 15.44 -4.66
N ALA A 424 6.69 15.37 -5.70
CA ALA A 424 8.05 15.91 -5.65
C ALA A 424 8.10 17.40 -6.04
N PRO A 425 8.81 18.26 -5.28
CA PRO A 425 8.91 19.69 -5.58
C PRO A 425 9.65 20.00 -6.90
N GLU A 426 10.51 19.08 -7.36
CA GLU A 426 11.20 19.19 -8.65
C GLU A 426 10.26 18.98 -9.85
N ILE A 427 9.05 18.43 -9.63
CA ILE A 427 8.06 18.02 -10.63
C ILE A 427 8.52 16.89 -11.56
N CYS A 428 9.70 17.04 -12.17
CA CYS A 428 10.32 16.03 -13.02
C CYS A 428 11.74 15.78 -12.56
N ARG A 429 12.19 14.54 -12.67
CA ARG A 429 13.59 14.19 -12.45
C ARG A 429 14.52 14.79 -13.52
N GLU A 430 14.07 14.82 -14.77
CA GLU A 430 14.86 15.35 -15.88
C GLU A 430 14.87 16.89 -15.81
N GLU A 431 16.07 17.48 -15.68
CA GLU A 431 16.25 18.93 -15.45
C GLU A 431 15.56 19.80 -16.51
N ASP A 432 15.59 19.39 -17.79
CA ASP A 432 14.96 20.14 -18.89
C ASP A 432 13.43 20.09 -18.82
N LEU A 433 12.87 18.93 -18.45
CA LEU A 433 11.43 18.76 -18.25
C LEU A 433 10.96 19.53 -17.01
N SER A 434 11.70 19.47 -15.91
CA SER A 434 11.43 20.21 -14.67
C SER A 434 11.42 21.72 -14.93
N ALA A 435 12.47 22.24 -15.56
CA ALA A 435 12.57 23.66 -15.90
C ALA A 435 11.43 24.11 -16.82
N ALA A 436 11.04 23.28 -17.80
CA ALA A 436 9.92 23.57 -18.69
C ALA A 436 8.57 23.55 -17.96
N ALA A 437 8.37 22.63 -17.01
CA ALA A 437 7.16 22.55 -16.20
C ALA A 437 7.02 23.77 -15.29
N LEU A 438 8.06 24.09 -14.52
CA LEU A 438 8.10 25.26 -13.63
C LEU A 438 7.88 26.58 -14.38
N ALA A 439 8.50 26.74 -15.55
CA ALA A 439 8.29 27.92 -16.40
C ALA A 439 6.84 28.00 -16.90
N LYS A 440 6.21 26.87 -17.23
CA LYS A 440 4.83 26.85 -17.68
C LYS A 440 3.86 27.15 -16.52
N LEU A 441 4.08 26.61 -15.32
CA LEU A 441 3.28 26.92 -14.13
C LEU A 441 3.33 28.41 -13.79
N ASP A 442 4.51 29.01 -13.87
CA ASP A 442 4.70 30.45 -13.67
C ASP A 442 3.90 31.28 -14.69
N ALA A 443 3.94 30.88 -15.97
CA ALA A 443 3.14 31.50 -17.02
C ALA A 443 1.61 31.29 -16.86
N LEU A 444 1.19 30.28 -16.10
CA LEU A 444 -0.22 30.04 -15.75
C LEU A 444 -0.69 30.87 -14.54
N GLY A 445 0.21 31.62 -13.89
CA GLY A 445 -0.12 32.40 -12.69
C GLY A 445 -0.19 31.56 -11.41
N VAL A 446 0.54 30.44 -11.34
CA VAL A 446 0.64 29.64 -10.12
C VAL A 446 1.27 30.47 -8.99
N SER A 447 0.57 30.49 -7.86
CA SER A 447 0.94 31.27 -6.67
C SER A 447 1.56 30.44 -5.55
N LEU A 448 1.31 29.13 -5.55
CA LEU A 448 1.87 28.17 -4.59
C LEU A 448 2.00 26.80 -5.28
N LEU A 449 3.09 26.08 -5.01
CA LEU A 449 3.21 24.64 -5.24
C LEU A 449 3.24 23.94 -3.88
N ALA A 450 2.32 23.01 -3.65
CA ALA A 450 2.37 22.13 -2.48
C ALA A 450 2.89 20.74 -2.87
N SER A 451 3.87 20.26 -2.10
CA SER A 451 4.64 19.05 -2.34
C SER A 451 4.98 18.32 -1.03
N GLY A 452 5.48 17.09 -1.14
CA GLY A 452 5.99 16.25 -0.05
C GLY A 452 7.36 15.68 -0.41
N HIS A 453 7.51 14.35 -0.37
CA HIS A 453 8.65 13.55 -0.85
C HIS A 453 9.93 13.64 0.00
N GLU A 454 10.32 14.83 0.44
CA GLU A 454 11.63 15.04 1.07
C GLU A 454 11.67 14.69 2.57
N HIS A 455 10.51 14.36 3.17
CA HIS A 455 10.35 14.08 4.61
C HIS A 455 10.88 15.22 5.51
N VAL A 456 10.67 16.47 5.07
CA VAL A 456 11.01 17.68 5.82
C VAL A 456 9.89 18.70 5.68
N LEU A 457 9.69 19.52 6.71
CA LEU A 457 8.83 20.69 6.61
C LEU A 457 9.66 21.90 6.15
N ASP A 458 9.30 22.50 5.01
CA ASP A 458 9.99 23.66 4.48
C ASP A 458 9.05 24.57 3.66
N TYR A 459 9.39 25.87 3.62
CA TYR A 459 8.69 26.87 2.80
C TYR A 459 9.68 27.71 2.01
N ARG A 460 9.81 27.39 0.72
CA ARG A 460 10.85 27.95 -0.16
C ARG A 460 10.29 29.10 -0.96
N THR A 461 11.06 30.18 -1.07
CA THR A 461 10.66 31.43 -1.75
C THR A 461 11.68 31.92 -2.78
N ASP A 462 12.75 31.16 -3.01
CA ASP A 462 13.84 31.46 -3.95
C ASP A 462 13.51 31.10 -5.41
N GLY A 463 12.42 30.37 -5.64
CA GLY A 463 11.93 29.97 -6.95
C GLY A 463 11.00 30.97 -7.65
N ARG A 464 10.28 30.49 -8.68
CA ARG A 464 9.32 31.29 -9.47
C ARG A 464 8.05 31.65 -8.70
N PHE A 465 7.70 30.81 -7.74
CA PHE A 465 6.57 30.95 -6.81
C PHE A 465 6.94 30.17 -5.54
N PRO A 466 6.32 30.48 -4.40
CA PRO A 466 6.52 29.71 -3.18
C PRO A 466 6.25 28.21 -3.34
N VAL A 467 7.06 27.39 -2.65
CA VAL A 467 6.88 25.94 -2.56
C VAL A 467 6.74 25.54 -1.10
N LEU A 468 5.63 24.90 -0.75
CA LEU A 468 5.45 24.22 0.53
C LEU A 468 5.89 22.76 0.36
N VAL A 469 6.85 22.33 1.19
CA VAL A 469 7.14 20.92 1.42
C VAL A 469 6.43 20.54 2.72
N ASP A 470 5.32 19.80 2.59
CA ASP A 470 4.26 19.57 3.59
C ASP A 470 4.73 18.77 4.82
N GLY A 471 5.93 18.19 4.79
CA GLY A 471 6.49 17.42 5.89
C GLY A 471 6.27 15.93 5.72
N GLY A 472 5.25 15.39 6.41
CA GLY A 472 4.97 13.96 6.49
C GLY A 472 5.74 13.23 7.60
N GLN A 473 5.98 11.93 7.42
CA GLN A 473 6.63 11.11 8.44
C GLN A 473 8.06 11.62 8.75
N ASP A 474 8.38 11.72 10.04
CA ASP A 474 9.68 12.07 10.59
C ASP A 474 10.20 13.49 10.26
N ALA A 475 9.33 14.36 9.70
CA ALA A 475 9.66 15.73 9.31
C ALA A 475 10.02 16.68 10.48
N ASN A 476 9.59 16.37 11.70
CA ASN A 476 9.98 17.06 12.94
C ASN A 476 10.80 16.14 13.88
N GLY A 477 11.57 15.21 13.31
CA GLY A 477 12.38 14.23 14.03
C GLY A 477 11.76 12.83 14.07
N MET A 478 12.51 11.86 14.59
CA MET A 478 12.07 10.46 14.58
C MET A 478 10.74 10.28 15.33
N PHE A 479 9.85 9.52 14.71
CA PHE A 479 8.52 9.16 15.17
C PHE A 479 7.48 10.30 15.19
N THR A 480 7.80 11.45 14.60
CA THR A 480 6.82 12.52 14.39
C THR A 480 6.11 12.38 13.04
N PHE A 481 5.06 13.16 12.85
CA PHE A 481 4.35 13.35 11.61
C PHE A 481 3.87 14.80 11.55
N VAL A 482 4.08 15.47 10.42
CA VAL A 482 3.62 16.84 10.17
C VAL A 482 2.57 16.83 9.07
N ALA A 483 1.48 17.56 9.29
CA ALA A 483 0.44 17.85 8.30
C ALA A 483 0.32 19.36 8.11
N SER A 484 -0.28 19.80 7.00
CA SER A 484 -0.56 21.23 6.79
C SER A 484 -2.02 21.51 6.46
N MET A 485 -2.48 22.69 6.87
CA MET A 485 -3.74 23.28 6.47
C MET A 485 -3.45 24.44 5.53
N LEU A 486 -4.11 24.43 4.38
CA LEU A 486 -4.11 25.53 3.41
C LEU A 486 -5.47 26.23 3.48
N HIS A 487 -5.48 27.45 4.01
CA HIS A 487 -6.64 28.32 4.02
C HIS A 487 -6.64 29.16 2.75
N PHE A 488 -7.43 28.77 1.75
CA PHE A 488 -7.60 29.57 0.55
C PHE A 488 -8.54 30.73 0.86
N THR A 489 -8.05 31.97 0.75
CA THR A 489 -8.81 33.20 0.97
C THR A 489 -8.71 34.11 -0.25
N PRO A 490 -9.55 35.16 -0.39
CA PRO A 490 -9.40 36.14 -1.47
C PRO A 490 -8.04 36.86 -1.51
N ASP A 491 -7.34 36.93 -0.38
CA ASP A 491 -6.09 37.70 -0.24
C ASP A 491 -4.83 36.84 -0.43
N GLY A 492 -4.92 35.52 -0.19
CA GLY A 492 -3.82 34.58 -0.37
C GLY A 492 -4.15 33.16 0.08
N VAL A 493 -3.10 32.35 0.27
CA VAL A 493 -3.17 31.07 0.97
C VAL A 493 -2.46 31.21 2.30
N ASP A 494 -3.21 31.18 3.40
CA ASP A 494 -2.59 31.05 4.73
C ASP A 494 -2.26 29.58 4.97
N ILE A 495 -1.05 29.31 5.41
CA ILE A 495 -0.49 27.97 5.56
C ILE A 495 -0.13 27.77 7.02
N VAL A 496 -0.67 26.73 7.63
CA VAL A 496 -0.35 26.30 8.98
C VAL A 496 0.08 24.85 8.94
N SER A 497 1.29 24.54 9.41
CA SER A 497 1.77 23.15 9.54
C SER A 497 1.99 22.82 11.01
N ALA A 498 1.43 21.70 11.44
CA ALA A 498 1.50 21.23 12.83
C ALA A 498 1.87 19.76 12.90
N ASP A 499 2.54 19.38 13.99
CA ASP A 499 2.82 17.98 14.28
C ASP A 499 1.65 17.27 15.00
N GLN A 500 1.77 15.96 15.15
CA GLN A 500 0.75 15.13 15.82
C GLN A 500 0.48 15.47 17.29
N ASP A 501 1.32 16.30 17.90
CA ASP A 501 1.18 16.76 19.28
C ASP A 501 0.57 18.18 19.35
N GLY A 502 0.28 18.78 18.19
CA GLY A 502 -0.36 20.10 18.05
C GLY A 502 0.62 21.27 18.11
N SER A 503 1.92 21.00 18.00
CA SER A 503 2.93 22.06 17.93
C SER A 503 2.89 22.66 16.52
N VAL A 504 2.56 23.94 16.41
CA VAL A 504 2.67 24.68 15.14
C VAL A 504 4.14 24.90 14.82
N LEU A 505 4.56 24.41 13.65
CA LEU A 505 5.95 24.43 13.20
C LEU A 505 6.18 25.48 12.10
N LEU A 506 5.14 25.77 11.32
CA LEU A 506 5.15 26.77 10.26
C LEU A 506 3.81 27.52 10.24
N GLU A 507 3.89 28.83 10.14
CA GLU A 507 2.75 29.73 9.88
C GLU A 507 3.22 30.80 8.90
N THR A 508 2.63 30.85 7.71
CA THR A 508 3.04 31.75 6.63
C THR A 508 1.90 32.00 5.65
N THR A 509 2.05 32.96 4.74
CA THR A 509 1.05 33.27 3.71
C THR A 509 1.70 33.34 2.33
N ALA A 510 1.11 32.66 1.36
CA ALA A 510 1.43 32.82 -0.06
C ALA A 510 0.44 33.81 -0.71
N ALA A 511 0.94 34.93 -1.22
CA ALA A 511 0.11 35.90 -1.93
C ALA A 511 -0.29 35.39 -3.33
N TRP A 512 -1.50 35.72 -3.76
CA TRP A 512 -1.93 35.45 -5.14
C TRP A 512 -1.16 36.29 -6.16
N LYS A 513 -0.81 35.69 -7.29
CA LYS A 513 -0.21 36.36 -8.45
C LYS A 513 -1.21 37.13 -9.30
#